data_AF-A0A377E3Y7-F1
#
_entry.id   AF-A0A377E3Y7-F1
#
_cell.length_a   1.000
_cell.length_b   1.000
_cell.length_c   1.000
_cell.angle_alpha   90.00
_cell.angle_beta   90.00
_cell.angle_gamma   90.00
#
_symmetry.space_group_name_H-M   'P 1'
#
loop_
_entity.id
_entity.type
_entity.pdbx_description
1 polymer ?
#
loop_
_entity_poly.entity_id
_entity_poly.type
_entity_poly.pdbx_seq_one_letter_code
_entity_poly.pdbx_strand_id
1 'polypeptide(L)'
;MCQTFGLPSSVKYESDGGPGIARIMAFLMGSSEALKDRYDFMKFQVFQWLIGATDGHAKNFSVFIQAGGSYRLTPFYDIISAFPVLGGTGIHISDLKLAMGLNASKGKKTAIDKIYPRHFLATAKVLRFPEVQMHEILSDFARMIPAALDNVKTSLPTDFPENVVTAVESNVLRLHGRLSREYGSK
;
A
#
# COMPACT_ATOMS: atom_id res chain seq x y z
N MET A 1 11.40 -5.69 -8.38
CA MET A 1 11.62 -6.93 -7.60
C MET A 1 11.68 -8.19 -8.45
N CYS A 2 10.96 -8.30 -9.59
CA CYS A 2 11.07 -9.49 -10.45
C CYS A 2 12.52 -9.82 -10.84
N GLN A 3 13.25 -8.85 -11.40
CA GLN A 3 14.67 -9.01 -11.75
C GLN A 3 15.54 -9.36 -10.54
N THR A 4 15.33 -8.67 -9.42
CA THR A 4 16.03 -8.92 -8.14
C THR A 4 15.93 -10.38 -7.68
N PHE A 5 14.81 -11.06 -7.99
CA PHE A 5 14.60 -12.46 -7.65
C PHE A 5 14.78 -13.42 -8.83
N GLY A 6 15.29 -12.95 -9.98
CA GLY A 6 15.46 -13.78 -11.18
C GLY A 6 14.14 -14.31 -11.76
N LEU A 7 13.02 -13.61 -11.55
CA LEU A 7 11.69 -14.04 -11.98
C LEU A 7 11.29 -13.41 -13.33
N PRO A 8 10.59 -14.16 -14.20
CA PRO A 8 10.05 -13.60 -15.44
C PRO A 8 8.93 -12.60 -15.16
N SER A 9 8.64 -11.74 -16.14
CA SER A 9 7.59 -10.72 -16.00
C SER A 9 6.18 -11.29 -15.88
N SER A 10 5.95 -12.52 -16.34
CA SER A 10 4.66 -13.21 -16.29
C SER A 10 4.19 -13.50 -14.86
N VAL A 11 5.11 -13.60 -13.90
CA VAL A 11 4.81 -13.87 -12.47
C VAL A 11 4.97 -12.61 -11.62
N LYS A 12 4.63 -11.43 -12.17
CA LYS A 12 4.75 -10.16 -11.45
C LYS A 12 3.72 -10.01 -10.32
N TYR A 13 2.55 -10.64 -10.45
CA TYR A 13 1.49 -10.63 -9.43
C TYR A 13 1.63 -11.78 -8.46
N GLU A 14 1.30 -11.55 -7.19
CA GLU A 14 1.28 -12.61 -6.17
C GLU A 14 0.28 -13.72 -6.50
N SER A 15 -0.86 -13.37 -7.11
CA SER A 15 -1.87 -14.34 -7.57
C SER A 15 -1.33 -15.34 -8.59
N ASP A 16 -0.30 -14.94 -9.34
CA ASP A 16 0.32 -15.74 -10.41
C ASP A 16 1.62 -16.40 -9.92
N GLY A 17 1.83 -16.46 -8.60
CA GLY A 17 3.03 -17.03 -7.97
C GLY A 17 4.17 -16.05 -7.75
N GLY A 18 3.94 -14.75 -7.99
CA GLY A 18 4.91 -13.68 -7.78
C GLY A 18 5.23 -13.38 -6.31
N PRO A 19 6.25 -12.54 -6.05
CA PRO A 19 6.66 -12.20 -4.69
C PRO A 19 5.65 -11.24 -4.05
N GLY A 20 5.22 -11.60 -2.84
CA GLY A 20 4.38 -10.75 -1.99
C GLY A 20 5.14 -9.97 -0.93
N ILE A 21 4.37 -9.30 -0.05
CA ILE A 21 4.88 -8.52 1.09
C ILE A 21 5.89 -9.34 1.91
N ALA A 22 5.58 -10.61 2.20
CA ALA A 22 6.45 -11.46 3.02
C ALA A 22 7.84 -11.68 2.42
N ARG A 23 7.89 -11.99 1.11
CA ARG A 23 9.15 -12.25 0.40
C ARG A 23 9.97 -10.97 0.24
N ILE A 24 9.31 -9.86 -0.05
CA ILE A 24 9.97 -8.56 -0.19
C ILE A 24 10.49 -8.06 1.17
N MET A 25 9.70 -8.15 2.24
CA MET A 25 10.12 -7.75 3.59
C MET A 25 11.31 -8.58 4.10
N ALA A 26 11.32 -9.89 3.81
CA ALA A 26 12.46 -10.75 4.12
C ALA A 26 13.71 -10.33 3.35
N PHE A 27 13.57 -9.97 2.07
CA PHE A 27 14.67 -9.45 1.25
C PHE A 27 15.18 -8.09 1.77
N LEU A 28 14.29 -7.16 2.14
CA LEU A 28 14.66 -5.84 2.65
C LEU A 28 15.41 -5.88 4.00
N MET A 29 15.47 -7.03 4.69
CA MET A 29 16.37 -7.20 5.83
C MET A 29 17.86 -7.07 5.45
N GLY A 30 18.21 -7.34 4.19
CA GLY A 30 19.57 -7.20 3.67
C GLY A 30 19.85 -5.86 2.99
N SER A 31 18.91 -4.91 3.02
CA SER A 31 19.15 -3.56 2.50
C SER A 31 20.18 -2.82 3.35
N SER A 32 20.95 -1.91 2.73
CA SER A 32 21.84 -0.99 3.44
C SER A 32 21.09 -0.04 4.37
N GLU A 33 19.79 0.18 4.14
CA GLU A 33 18.88 0.98 4.98
C GLU A 33 17.71 0.12 5.50
N ALA A 34 17.98 -1.13 5.87
CA ALA A 34 16.96 -2.16 6.16
C ALA A 34 15.82 -1.71 7.08
N LEU A 35 16.12 -0.99 8.17
CA LEU A 35 15.09 -0.53 9.10
C LEU A 35 14.13 0.48 8.44
N LYS A 36 14.69 1.47 7.74
CA LYS A 36 13.93 2.50 7.05
C LYS A 36 13.16 1.93 5.86
N ASP A 37 13.79 1.09 5.05
CA ASP A 37 13.16 0.50 3.87
C ASP A 37 11.98 -0.41 4.23
N ARG A 38 12.11 -1.19 5.32
CA ARG A 38 11.00 -2.02 5.84
C ARG A 38 9.86 -1.15 6.36
N TYR A 39 10.18 -0.06 7.05
CA TYR A 39 9.18 0.90 7.54
C TYR A 39 8.42 1.55 6.38
N ASP A 40 9.14 2.14 5.43
CA ASP A 40 8.57 2.82 4.26
C ASP A 40 7.74 1.86 3.42
N PHE A 41 8.20 0.61 3.23
CA PHE A 41 7.46 -0.40 2.51
C PHE A 41 6.12 -0.76 3.19
N MET A 42 6.11 -0.95 4.51
CA MET A 42 4.87 -1.22 5.26
C MET A 42 3.93 0.00 5.28
N LYS A 43 4.48 1.22 5.41
CA LYS A 43 3.73 2.48 5.29
C LYS A 43 3.07 2.59 3.93
N PHE A 44 3.78 2.21 2.87
CA PHE A 44 3.25 2.20 1.51
C PHE A 44 2.13 1.17 1.29
N GLN A 45 2.13 0.02 2.01
CA GLN A 45 1.01 -0.93 1.93
C GLN A 45 -0.30 -0.31 2.45
N VAL A 46 -0.23 0.46 3.54
CA VAL A 46 -1.40 1.18 4.07
C VAL A 46 -1.84 2.28 3.11
N PHE A 47 -0.89 3.04 2.55
CA PHE A 47 -1.18 4.06 1.54
C PHE A 47 -1.91 3.48 0.33
N GLN A 48 -1.37 2.42 -0.29
CA GLN A 48 -2.00 1.75 -1.44
C GLN A 48 -3.41 1.24 -1.12
N TRP A 49 -3.63 0.70 0.07
CA TRP A 49 -4.97 0.32 0.52
C TRP A 49 -5.91 1.52 0.62
N LEU A 50 -5.48 2.61 1.25
CA LEU A 50 -6.29 3.82 1.44
C LEU A 50 -6.70 4.44 0.11
N ILE A 51 -5.80 4.52 -0.87
CA ILE A 51 -6.09 5.09 -2.19
C ILE A 51 -6.65 4.08 -3.19
N GLY A 52 -6.80 2.82 -2.81
CA GLY A 52 -7.30 1.76 -3.71
C GLY A 52 -6.38 1.48 -4.90
N ALA A 53 -5.06 1.48 -4.69
CA ALA A 53 -4.08 1.13 -5.71
C ALA A 53 -4.01 -0.41 -5.88
N THR A 54 -4.62 -0.91 -6.95
CA THR A 54 -4.75 -2.36 -7.18
C THR A 54 -3.55 -2.97 -7.91
N ASP A 55 -2.71 -2.17 -8.58
CA ASP A 55 -1.61 -2.63 -9.43
C ASP A 55 -0.21 -2.54 -8.78
N GLY A 56 -0.15 -2.57 -7.45
CA GLY A 56 1.08 -2.57 -6.65
C GLY A 56 1.91 -3.85 -6.73
N HIS A 57 2.20 -4.35 -7.94
CA HIS A 57 2.84 -5.64 -8.17
C HIS A 57 4.38 -5.59 -8.06
N ALA A 58 5.04 -6.73 -8.16
CA ALA A 58 6.49 -6.87 -7.94
C ALA A 58 7.39 -6.04 -8.87
N LYS A 59 6.89 -5.58 -10.03
CA LYS A 59 7.63 -4.70 -10.93
C LYS A 59 7.59 -3.21 -10.52
N ASN A 60 6.67 -2.83 -9.63
CA ASN A 60 6.51 -1.45 -9.16
C ASN A 60 7.30 -1.14 -7.88
N PHE A 61 8.24 -2.03 -7.55
CA PHE A 61 9.22 -1.85 -6.50
C PHE A 61 10.61 -2.14 -7.07
N SER A 62 11.56 -1.25 -6.83
CA SER A 62 12.95 -1.40 -7.30
C SER A 62 13.93 -1.18 -6.16
N VAL A 63 15.19 -1.55 -6.41
CA VAL A 63 16.31 -1.24 -5.53
C VAL A 63 17.42 -0.58 -6.33
N PHE A 64 18.13 0.35 -5.71
CA PHE A 64 19.43 0.78 -6.22
C PHE A 64 20.45 -0.31 -5.92
N ILE A 65 21.31 -0.63 -6.89
CA ILE A 65 22.50 -1.44 -6.67
C ILE A 65 23.64 -0.47 -6.33
N GLN A 66 24.28 -0.70 -5.20
CA GLN A 66 25.34 0.13 -4.66
C GLN A 66 26.69 -0.58 -4.77
N ALA A 67 27.78 0.16 -4.46
CA ALA A 67 29.12 -0.40 -4.46
C ALA A 67 29.22 -1.66 -3.58
N GLY A 68 29.99 -2.63 -4.03
CA GLY A 68 30.16 -3.91 -3.33
C GLY A 68 28.94 -4.84 -3.36
N GLY A 69 27.93 -4.54 -4.18
CA GLY A 69 26.74 -5.38 -4.33
C GLY A 69 25.68 -5.20 -3.23
N SER A 70 25.85 -4.20 -2.36
CA SER A 70 24.80 -3.74 -1.45
C SER A 70 23.64 -3.11 -2.23
N TYR A 71 22.48 -2.98 -1.59
CA TYR A 71 21.30 -2.40 -2.24
C TYR A 71 20.41 -1.67 -1.25
N ARG A 72 19.55 -0.78 -1.75
CA ARG A 72 18.50 -0.09 -0.97
C ARG A 72 17.25 0.15 -1.80
N LEU A 73 16.09 0.27 -1.15
CA LEU A 73 14.82 0.56 -1.79
C LEU A 73 14.86 1.90 -2.54
N THR A 74 14.28 1.95 -3.74
CA THR A 74 14.07 3.20 -4.47
C THR A 74 12.83 3.93 -3.97
N PRO A 75 12.62 5.21 -4.31
CA PRO A 75 11.30 5.82 -4.20
C PRO A 75 10.21 4.97 -4.86
N PHE A 76 8.98 5.07 -4.36
CA PHE A 76 7.81 4.44 -4.98
C PHE A 76 7.39 5.18 -6.24
N TYR A 77 6.91 4.43 -7.23
CA TYR A 77 6.50 4.94 -8.54
C TYR A 77 5.30 4.14 -9.06
N ASP A 78 4.70 4.62 -10.15
CA ASP A 78 3.56 3.97 -10.81
C ASP A 78 2.37 3.76 -9.85
N ILE A 79 1.84 4.89 -9.35
CA ILE A 79 0.80 4.95 -8.32
C ILE A 79 -0.49 5.43 -8.98
N ILE A 80 -1.48 4.55 -9.07
CA ILE A 80 -2.78 4.85 -9.67
C ILE A 80 -3.88 4.30 -8.77
N SER A 81 -4.89 5.14 -8.47
CA SER A 81 -6.10 4.72 -7.76
C SER A 81 -7.09 4.08 -8.73
N ALA A 82 -7.73 2.98 -8.32
CA ALA A 82 -8.84 2.40 -9.05
C ALA A 82 -10.22 2.99 -8.66
N PHE A 83 -10.27 3.98 -7.76
CA PHE A 83 -11.55 4.57 -7.35
C PHE A 83 -12.27 5.36 -8.46
N PRO A 84 -11.59 6.15 -9.31
CA PRO A 84 -12.25 6.88 -10.39
C PRO A 84 -12.95 6.00 -11.44
N VAL A 85 -12.62 4.71 -11.52
CA VAL A 85 -13.24 3.76 -12.48
C VAL A 85 -14.43 2.99 -11.89
N LEU A 86 -14.80 3.24 -10.63
CA LEU A 86 -15.95 2.61 -9.99
C LEU A 86 -17.29 3.15 -10.55
N GLY A 87 -18.30 2.29 -10.58
CA GLY A 87 -19.69 2.64 -10.93
C GLY A 87 -19.95 2.80 -12.43
N GLY A 88 -19.09 3.49 -13.18
CA GLY A 88 -19.30 3.80 -14.60
C GLY A 88 -19.25 2.57 -15.53
N THR A 89 -18.58 1.49 -15.12
CA THR A 89 -18.37 0.29 -15.94
C THR A 89 -18.92 -0.99 -15.29
N GLY A 90 -19.73 -0.86 -14.23
CA GLY A 90 -20.24 -2.00 -13.45
C GLY A 90 -19.25 -2.59 -12.44
N ILE A 91 -18.05 -2.00 -12.29
CA ILE A 91 -17.08 -2.38 -11.27
C ILE A 91 -17.48 -1.78 -9.92
N HIS A 92 -17.58 -2.62 -8.89
CA HIS A 92 -17.89 -2.21 -7.52
C HIS A 92 -16.64 -2.23 -6.64
N ILE A 93 -16.63 -1.46 -5.54
CA ILE A 93 -15.49 -1.40 -4.62
C ILE A 93 -15.13 -2.78 -4.02
N SER A 94 -16.10 -3.69 -3.94
CA SER A 94 -15.89 -5.07 -3.49
C SER A 94 -14.99 -5.89 -4.42
N ASP A 95 -14.86 -5.47 -5.67
CA ASP A 95 -14.10 -6.17 -6.71
C ASP A 95 -12.62 -5.75 -6.70
N LEU A 96 -12.32 -4.58 -6.11
CA LEU A 96 -10.96 -4.05 -6.01
C LEU A 96 -10.12 -4.89 -5.04
N LYS A 97 -8.99 -5.40 -5.53
CA LYS A 97 -8.05 -6.24 -4.78
C LYS A 97 -6.64 -5.66 -4.88
N LEU A 98 -5.91 -5.65 -3.77
CA LEU A 98 -4.48 -5.35 -3.76
C LEU A 98 -3.69 -6.47 -4.47
N ALA A 99 -2.63 -6.09 -5.17
CA ALA A 99 -1.72 -7.01 -5.85
C ALA A 99 -0.95 -7.94 -4.90
N MET A 100 -0.73 -7.53 -3.64
CA MET A 100 -0.12 -8.35 -2.60
C MET A 100 -1.03 -8.41 -1.38
N GLY A 101 -1.35 -9.62 -0.93
CA GLY A 101 -2.30 -9.84 0.15
C GLY A 101 -1.69 -9.68 1.54
N LEU A 102 -2.51 -9.17 2.46
CA LEU A 102 -2.20 -9.08 3.89
C LEU A 102 -2.56 -10.37 4.62
N ASN A 103 -1.87 -10.66 5.73
CA ASN A 103 -2.19 -11.79 6.57
C ASN A 103 -3.63 -11.70 7.13
N ALA A 104 -4.35 -12.82 7.13
CA ALA A 104 -5.71 -12.92 7.64
C ALA A 104 -5.88 -14.20 8.48
N SER A 105 -7.03 -14.35 9.15
CA SER A 105 -7.34 -15.55 9.94
C SER A 105 -7.23 -16.85 9.13
N LYS A 106 -7.48 -16.78 7.82
CA LYS A 106 -7.22 -17.87 6.87
C LYS A 106 -6.59 -17.28 5.60
N GLY A 107 -5.37 -17.70 5.29
CA GLY A 107 -4.64 -17.25 4.10
C GLY A 107 -4.40 -15.74 4.09
N LYS A 108 -4.65 -15.11 2.93
CA LYS A 108 -4.45 -13.67 2.73
C LYS A 108 -5.76 -12.95 2.42
N LYS A 109 -5.80 -11.65 2.75
CA LYS A 109 -6.86 -10.71 2.37
C LYS A 109 -6.32 -9.72 1.34
N THR A 110 -6.98 -9.64 0.19
CA THR A 110 -6.64 -8.71 -0.90
C THR A 110 -7.74 -7.71 -1.20
N ALA A 111 -9.01 -8.10 -1.04
CA ALA A 111 -10.15 -7.21 -1.29
C ALA A 111 -10.08 -5.96 -0.42
N ILE A 112 -9.92 -4.78 -1.03
CA ILE A 112 -9.71 -3.49 -0.36
C ILE A 112 -10.84 -3.21 0.63
N ASP A 113 -12.07 -3.47 0.21
CA ASP A 113 -13.24 -3.27 1.05
C ASP A 113 -13.29 -4.17 2.29
N LYS A 114 -12.50 -5.25 2.34
CA LYS A 114 -12.48 -6.20 3.46
C LYS A 114 -11.21 -6.10 4.32
N ILE A 115 -10.31 -5.16 4.02
CA ILE A 115 -9.07 -4.91 4.77
C ILE A 115 -9.32 -3.88 5.89
N TYR A 116 -8.65 -4.08 7.01
CA TYR A 116 -8.83 -3.34 8.28
C TYR A 116 -7.48 -3.31 9.02
N PRO A 117 -7.29 -2.40 10.00
CA PRO A 117 -6.02 -2.25 10.74
C PRO A 117 -5.47 -3.57 11.30
N ARG A 118 -6.34 -4.42 11.85
CA ARG A 118 -5.97 -5.78 12.32
C ARG A 118 -5.21 -6.64 11.31
N HIS A 119 -5.46 -6.48 10.00
CA HIS A 119 -4.76 -7.25 8.96
C HIS A 119 -3.33 -6.74 8.75
N PHE A 120 -3.11 -5.43 8.87
CA PHE A 120 -1.76 -4.86 8.84
C PHE A 120 -0.96 -5.27 10.06
N LEU A 121 -1.56 -5.21 11.26
CA LEU A 121 -0.93 -5.67 12.50
C LEU A 121 -0.61 -7.17 12.46
N ALA A 122 -1.56 -8.01 12.00
CA ALA A 122 -1.33 -9.43 11.82
C ALA A 122 -0.20 -9.71 10.81
N THR A 123 -0.10 -8.90 9.75
CA THR A 123 1.00 -8.99 8.77
C THR A 123 2.32 -8.59 9.41
N ALA A 124 2.38 -7.46 10.11
CA ALA A 124 3.58 -7.01 10.81
C ALA A 124 4.11 -8.08 11.78
N LYS A 125 3.21 -8.67 12.56
CA LYS A 125 3.53 -9.73 13.52
C LYS A 125 4.20 -10.95 12.87
N VAL A 126 3.63 -11.49 11.79
CA VAL A 126 4.21 -12.66 11.11
C VAL A 126 5.55 -12.34 10.41
N LEU A 127 5.76 -11.09 10.01
CA LEU A 127 6.98 -10.62 9.34
C LEU A 127 8.05 -10.09 10.30
N ARG A 128 7.80 -10.19 11.61
CA ARG A 128 8.65 -9.63 12.67
C ARG A 128 8.96 -8.13 12.43
N PHE A 129 7.98 -7.39 11.93
CA PHE A 129 8.01 -5.93 11.88
C PHE A 129 7.49 -5.41 13.23
N PRO A 130 8.19 -4.48 13.90
CA PRO A 130 7.80 -4.02 15.23
C PRO A 130 6.37 -3.50 15.27
N GLU A 131 5.54 -4.08 16.14
CA GLU A 131 4.12 -3.74 16.25
C GLU A 131 3.91 -2.26 16.60
N VAL A 132 4.79 -1.70 17.44
CA VAL A 132 4.82 -0.27 17.77
C VAL A 132 4.97 0.63 16.52
N GLN A 133 5.81 0.24 15.56
CA GLN A 133 5.99 0.99 14.31
C GLN A 133 4.76 0.86 13.39
N MET A 134 4.11 -0.31 13.39
CA MET A 134 2.88 -0.49 12.63
C MET A 134 1.73 0.35 13.21
N HIS A 135 1.62 0.43 14.53
CA HIS A 135 0.67 1.33 15.19
C HIS A 135 0.96 2.80 14.89
N GLU A 136 2.23 3.22 14.90
CA GLU A 136 2.63 4.57 14.51
C GLU A 136 2.18 4.90 13.08
N ILE A 137 2.48 4.04 12.11
CA ILE A 137 2.06 4.21 10.71
C ILE A 137 0.54 4.39 10.60
N LEU A 138 -0.24 3.52 11.26
CA LEU A 138 -1.71 3.56 11.21
C LEU A 138 -2.25 4.82 11.88
N SER A 139 -1.66 5.25 12.99
CA SER A 139 -2.02 6.48 13.71
C SER A 139 -1.71 7.74 12.90
N ASP A 140 -0.56 7.78 12.23
CA ASP A 140 -0.20 8.88 11.34
C ASP A 140 -1.20 9.03 10.20
N PHE A 141 -1.58 7.93 9.54
CA PHE A 141 -2.62 8.01 8.51
C PHE A 141 -3.98 8.42 9.08
N ALA A 142 -4.34 7.98 10.29
CA ALA A 142 -5.58 8.40 10.96
C ALA A 142 -5.61 9.93 11.19
N ARG A 143 -4.47 10.53 11.52
CA ARG A 143 -4.36 11.97 11.80
C ARG A 143 -4.17 12.83 10.55
N MET A 144 -3.37 12.36 9.59
CA MET A 144 -2.86 13.21 8.50
C MET A 144 -3.72 13.17 7.24
N ILE A 145 -4.47 12.09 6.98
CA ILE A 145 -5.20 11.92 5.71
C ILE A 145 -6.19 13.06 5.41
N PRO A 146 -7.05 13.51 6.35
CA PRO A 146 -8.01 14.56 6.04
C PRO A 146 -7.33 15.85 5.53
N ALA A 147 -6.35 16.36 6.27
CA ALA A 147 -5.59 17.55 5.88
C ALA A 147 -4.76 17.32 4.60
N ALA A 148 -4.22 16.12 4.39
CA ALA A 148 -3.48 15.81 3.18
C ALA A 148 -4.36 15.89 1.92
N LEU A 149 -5.62 15.42 1.99
CA LEU A 149 -6.57 15.53 0.88
C LEU A 149 -6.91 17.00 0.58
N ASP A 150 -7.17 17.81 1.61
CA ASP A 150 -7.46 19.25 1.44
C ASP A 150 -6.27 20.03 0.84
N ASN A 151 -5.06 19.77 1.32
CA ASN A 151 -3.85 20.40 0.81
C ASN A 151 -3.59 20.03 -0.66
N VAL A 152 -3.85 18.78 -1.05
CA VAL A 152 -3.74 18.37 -2.46
C VAL A 152 -4.79 19.07 -3.30
N LYS A 153 -6.07 19.05 -2.88
CA LYS A 153 -7.18 19.70 -3.61
C LYS A 153 -6.92 21.17 -3.91
N THR A 154 -6.41 21.91 -2.93
CA THR A 154 -6.11 23.35 -3.06
C THR A 154 -4.89 23.65 -3.95
N SER A 155 -4.12 22.62 -4.30
CA SER A 155 -2.93 22.73 -5.16
C SER A 155 -3.15 22.16 -6.56
N LEU A 156 -4.37 21.71 -6.90
CA LEU A 156 -4.67 21.15 -8.22
C LEU A 156 -4.80 22.25 -9.28
N PRO A 157 -4.44 21.95 -10.55
CA PRO A 157 -4.76 22.81 -11.69
C PRO A 157 -6.26 23.09 -11.80
N THR A 158 -6.63 24.26 -12.32
CA THR A 158 -8.04 24.66 -12.47
C THR A 158 -8.83 23.81 -13.45
N ASP A 159 -8.15 23.13 -14.36
CA ASP A 159 -8.72 22.21 -15.35
C ASP A 159 -8.65 20.73 -14.91
N PHE A 160 -8.24 20.46 -13.66
CA PHE A 160 -8.19 19.11 -13.14
C PHE A 160 -9.60 18.51 -13.00
N PRO A 161 -9.83 17.26 -13.42
CA PRO A 161 -11.15 16.65 -13.40
C PRO A 161 -11.69 16.46 -11.97
N GLU A 162 -12.72 17.23 -11.62
CA GLU A 162 -13.36 17.18 -10.29
C GLU A 162 -13.89 15.79 -9.93
N ASN A 163 -14.41 15.04 -10.91
CA ASN A 163 -14.93 13.69 -10.68
C ASN A 163 -13.84 12.71 -10.19
N VAL A 164 -12.59 12.90 -10.60
CA VAL A 164 -11.45 12.10 -10.11
C VAL A 164 -11.20 12.40 -8.65
N VAL A 165 -11.18 13.69 -8.28
CA VAL A 165 -11.02 14.14 -6.89
C VAL A 165 -12.13 13.56 -6.02
N THR A 166 -13.40 13.73 -6.42
CA THR A 166 -14.55 13.23 -5.66
C THR A 166 -14.51 11.73 -5.46
N ALA A 167 -14.18 10.96 -6.50
CA ALA A 167 -14.10 9.50 -6.42
C ALA A 167 -12.98 9.02 -5.50
N VAL A 168 -11.81 9.66 -5.55
CA VAL A 168 -10.68 9.31 -4.68
C VAL A 168 -10.96 9.73 -3.23
N GLU A 169 -11.30 10.99 -3.01
CA GLU A 169 -11.51 11.54 -1.66
C GLU A 169 -12.58 10.78 -0.88
N SER A 170 -13.75 10.54 -1.49
CA SER A 170 -14.86 9.85 -0.83
C SER A 170 -14.49 8.43 -0.38
N ASN A 171 -13.78 7.67 -1.22
CA ASN A 171 -13.37 6.32 -0.90
C ASN A 171 -12.19 6.28 0.08
N VAL A 172 -11.23 7.21 -0.04
CA VAL A 172 -10.14 7.37 0.93
C VAL A 172 -10.71 7.66 2.32
N LEU A 173 -11.63 8.63 2.44
CA LEU A 173 -12.27 8.99 3.71
C LEU A 173 -13.11 7.84 4.28
N ARG A 174 -13.81 7.08 3.43
CA ARG A 174 -14.54 5.87 3.85
C ARG A 174 -13.62 4.81 4.46
N LEU A 175 -12.45 4.56 3.85
CA LEU A 175 -11.47 3.60 4.38
C LEU A 175 -10.74 4.15 5.60
N HIS A 176 -10.38 5.44 5.59
CA HIS A 176 -9.81 6.17 6.72
C HIS A 176 -10.69 6.12 7.97
N GLY A 177 -12.02 6.12 7.83
CA GLY A 177 -12.95 5.90 8.95
C GLY A 177 -12.73 4.57 9.70
N ARG A 178 -12.02 3.58 9.11
CA ARG A 178 -11.60 2.35 9.82
C ARG A 178 -10.39 2.60 10.72
N LEU A 179 -9.52 3.56 10.37
CA LEU A 179 -8.40 4.00 11.19
C LEU A 179 -8.88 4.93 12.31
N SER A 180 -9.69 5.94 11.98
CA SER A 180 -10.15 6.93 12.96
C SER A 180 -10.94 6.32 14.12
N ARG A 181 -11.64 5.19 13.92
CA ARG A 181 -12.35 4.49 15.00
C ARG A 181 -11.42 3.78 15.98
N GLU A 182 -10.23 3.39 15.55
CA GLU A 182 -9.24 2.68 16.38
C GLU A 182 -8.15 3.62 16.92
N TYR A 183 -7.79 4.67 16.18
CA TYR A 183 -6.65 5.55 16.43
C TYR A 183 -6.99 7.04 16.50
N GLY A 184 -8.26 7.42 16.27
CA GLY A 184 -8.68 8.81 16.37
C GLY A 184 -8.58 9.30 17.81
N SER A 185 -8.10 10.53 17.99
CA SER A 185 -8.21 11.23 19.26
C SER A 185 -9.70 11.41 19.59
N LYS A 186 -10.11 11.07 20.82
CA LYS A 186 -11.42 11.47 21.36
C LYS A 186 -11.51 12.99 21.47
#